data_AF-A0A5M9GGF9-F1
#
_entry.id   AF-A0A5M9GGF9-F1
#
_cell.length_a   1.000
_cell.length_b   1.000
_cell.length_c   1.000
_cell.angle_alpha   90.00
_cell.angle_beta   90.00
_cell.angle_gamma   90.00
#
_symmetry.space_group_name_H-M   'P 1'
#
loop_
_entity.id
_entity.type
_entity.pdbx_description
1 polymer ?
#
loop_
_entity_poly.entity_id
_entity_poly.type
_entity_poly.pdbx_seq_one_letter_code
_entity_poly.pdbx_strand_id
1 'polypeptide(L)'
;MGKKKKVKKGEHEKTVQDLIPVRNIYNEMIETLDNRVIKILNVSSVNTMLMSYAEEREVLENYENFLKSLDKSIQICRVSIPVNLTDYINHFKENYFSHTNKYKRKMQESYIWYAKNIQDDKDMIRRARLVVIDESFSDEKSKEEAIKKLRHRTSDIRVKIEEMLQSPKLEATELTNEELKRYIHMSFDYENAQINNMEEELSLPYQIGTRGLLESVEKLKAEGKLEYY
;
A
#
# COMPACT_ATOMS: atom_id res chain seq x y z
N MET A 1 43.01 27.68 -40.15
CA MET A 1 42.00 26.60 -40.08
C MET A 1 42.41 25.61 -39.00
N GLY A 2 41.76 25.63 -37.83
CA GLY A 2 41.97 24.64 -36.77
C GLY A 2 40.61 24.28 -36.16
N LYS A 3 39.98 23.22 -36.66
CA LYS A 3 38.68 22.75 -36.17
C LYS A 3 38.85 22.23 -34.74
N LYS A 4 38.32 22.94 -33.74
CA LYS A 4 38.14 22.43 -32.37
C LYS A 4 37.20 21.21 -32.44
N LYS A 5 37.75 20.01 -32.19
CA LYS A 5 36.97 18.78 -32.00
C LYS A 5 36.05 18.95 -30.79
N LYS A 6 34.73 18.89 -31.02
CA LYS A 6 33.73 18.75 -29.96
C LYS A 6 33.98 17.41 -29.25
N VAL A 7 34.36 17.47 -27.98
CA VAL A 7 34.41 16.31 -27.09
C VAL A 7 32.97 15.83 -26.92
N LYS A 8 32.69 14.59 -27.38
CA LYS A 8 31.43 13.90 -27.10
C LYS A 8 31.33 13.76 -25.57
N LYS A 9 30.33 14.41 -24.95
CA LYS A 9 29.95 14.11 -23.56
C LYS A 9 29.69 12.61 -23.47
N GLY A 10 30.44 11.92 -22.61
CA GLY A 10 30.28 10.49 -22.37
C GLY A 10 28.84 10.19 -21.96
N GLU A 11 28.32 9.06 -22.44
CA GLU A 11 27.07 8.49 -21.95
C GLU A 11 27.22 8.30 -20.44
N HIS A 12 26.35 8.93 -19.67
CA HIS A 12 26.30 8.75 -18.23
C HIS A 12 25.97 7.28 -17.98
N GLU A 13 26.83 6.55 -17.27
CA GLU A 13 26.50 5.19 -16.85
C GLU A 13 25.19 5.24 -16.06
N LYS A 14 24.17 4.54 -16.58
CA LYS A 14 22.86 4.47 -15.93
C LYS A 14 23.02 3.64 -14.67
N THR A 15 22.73 4.25 -13.53
CA THR A 15 22.67 3.53 -12.27
C THR A 15 21.34 2.80 -12.15
N VAL A 16 21.27 1.75 -11.31
CA VAL A 16 20.02 1.02 -11.04
C VAL A 16 18.93 1.97 -10.51
N GLN A 17 19.32 3.05 -9.83
CA GLN A 17 18.41 4.08 -9.32
C GLN A 17 17.73 4.88 -10.44
N ASP A 18 18.39 5.09 -11.57
CA ASP A 18 17.83 5.77 -12.75
C ASP A 18 16.74 4.93 -13.45
N LEU A 19 16.66 3.63 -13.16
CA LEU A 19 15.63 2.73 -13.69
C LEU A 19 14.31 2.82 -12.92
N ILE A 20 14.32 3.37 -11.71
CA ILE A 20 13.12 3.50 -10.88
C ILE A 20 12.57 4.93 -11.07
N PRO A 21 11.40 5.12 -11.72
CA PRO A 21 10.87 6.44 -12.01
C PRO A 21 10.25 7.13 -10.78
N VAL A 22 10.74 6.86 -9.57
CA VAL A 22 10.27 7.39 -8.29
C VAL A 22 11.35 8.30 -7.70
N ARG A 23 11.01 9.56 -7.50
CA ARG A 23 11.87 10.56 -6.85
C ARG A 23 11.74 10.51 -5.34
N ASN A 24 10.51 10.49 -4.83
CA ASN A 24 10.24 10.49 -3.39
C ASN A 24 8.83 9.98 -3.07
N ILE A 25 8.61 9.52 -1.84
CA ILE A 25 7.30 9.16 -1.29
C ILE A 25 7.07 9.99 -0.03
N TYR A 26 6.08 10.87 -0.06
CA TYR A 26 5.75 11.74 1.06
C TYR A 26 4.27 12.15 0.98
N ASN A 27 3.66 12.51 2.12
CA ASN A 27 2.27 12.94 2.19
C ASN A 27 1.27 11.97 1.49
N GLU A 28 1.52 10.65 1.56
CA GLU A 28 0.71 9.59 0.94
C GLU A 28 0.68 9.71 -0.59
N MET A 29 1.75 10.25 -1.16
CA MET A 29 1.90 10.48 -2.58
C MET A 29 3.27 10.03 -3.06
N ILE A 30 3.32 9.64 -4.32
CA ILE A 30 4.55 9.31 -5.03
C ILE A 30 4.88 10.48 -5.96
N GLU A 31 6.07 11.05 -5.78
CA GLU A 31 6.65 11.98 -6.75
C GLU A 31 7.51 11.19 -7.74
N THR A 32 7.25 11.37 -9.03
CA THR A 32 8.00 10.70 -10.10
C THR A 32 9.10 11.58 -10.68
N LEU A 33 10.09 10.96 -11.32
CA LEU A 33 11.18 11.69 -12.00
C LEU A 33 10.69 12.54 -13.17
N ASP A 34 9.52 12.22 -13.72
CA ASP A 34 8.84 12.90 -14.83
C ASP A 34 7.92 14.04 -14.37
N ASN A 35 8.17 14.58 -13.16
CA ASN A 35 7.40 15.67 -12.56
C ASN A 35 5.89 15.43 -12.51
N ARG A 36 5.50 14.22 -12.11
CA ARG A 36 4.11 13.88 -11.77
C ARG A 36 4.01 13.50 -10.30
N VAL A 37 2.94 13.96 -9.65
CA VAL A 37 2.54 13.50 -8.33
C VAL A 37 1.40 12.50 -8.50
N ILE A 38 1.53 11.37 -7.84
CA ILE A 38 0.58 10.25 -7.94
C ILE A 38 0.02 9.97 -6.55
N LYS A 39 -1.30 9.81 -6.47
CA LYS A 39 -1.99 9.28 -5.29
C LYS A 39 -2.78 8.04 -5.71
N ILE A 40 -2.85 7.06 -4.81
CA ILE A 40 -3.42 5.75 -5.10
C ILE A 40 -4.51 5.45 -4.07
N LEU A 41 -5.67 5.03 -4.56
CA LEU A 41 -6.79 4.53 -3.77
C LEU A 41 -6.86 3.01 -3.86
N ASN A 42 -7.02 2.34 -2.74
CA ASN A 42 -7.38 0.92 -2.69
C ASN A 42 -8.90 0.79 -2.60
N VAL A 43 -9.48 0.01 -3.51
CA VAL A 43 -10.94 -0.14 -3.61
C VAL A 43 -11.32 -1.58 -3.28
N SER A 44 -12.31 -1.72 -2.41
CA SER A 44 -12.95 -2.99 -2.08
C SER A 44 -13.65 -3.61 -3.30
N SER A 45 -14.18 -4.82 -3.15
CA SER A 45 -14.86 -5.50 -4.25
C SER A 45 -16.18 -6.09 -3.85
N VAL A 46 -17.07 -6.14 -4.82
CA VAL A 46 -18.41 -6.69 -4.70
C VAL A 46 -18.50 -8.01 -5.46
N ASN A 47 -19.23 -8.96 -4.89
CA ASN A 47 -19.51 -10.24 -5.54
C ASN A 47 -20.77 -10.11 -6.42
N THR A 48 -20.58 -10.14 -7.75
CA THR A 48 -21.67 -10.08 -8.71
C THR A 48 -22.27 -11.44 -9.05
N MET A 49 -21.59 -12.54 -8.71
CA MET A 49 -22.02 -13.90 -9.11
C MET A 49 -23.35 -14.34 -8.48
N LEU A 50 -23.68 -13.78 -7.31
CA LEU A 50 -24.90 -14.08 -6.57
C LEU A 50 -26.02 -13.05 -6.80
N MET A 51 -25.79 -12.07 -7.69
CA MET A 51 -26.78 -11.04 -8.01
C MET A 51 -27.80 -11.55 -9.02
N SER A 52 -29.00 -11.01 -8.98
CA SER A 52 -29.98 -11.15 -10.06
C SER A 52 -29.55 -10.36 -11.29
N TYR A 53 -30.11 -10.70 -12.46
CA TYR A 53 -29.81 -9.99 -13.71
C TYR A 53 -30.14 -8.48 -13.66
N ALA A 54 -31.18 -8.10 -12.91
CA ALA A 54 -31.55 -6.70 -12.73
C ALA A 54 -30.50 -5.94 -11.89
N GLU A 55 -30.05 -6.54 -10.78
CA GLU A 55 -29.02 -5.96 -9.92
C GLU A 55 -27.66 -5.89 -10.63
N GLU A 56 -27.27 -6.93 -11.36
CA GLU A 56 -26.03 -6.92 -12.15
C GLU A 56 -26.04 -5.79 -13.19
N ARG A 57 -27.18 -5.61 -13.88
CA ARG A 57 -27.34 -4.53 -14.84
C ARG A 57 -27.26 -3.15 -14.18
N GLU A 58 -27.89 -2.97 -13.02
CA GLU A 58 -27.81 -1.73 -12.25
C GLU A 58 -26.36 -1.40 -11.85
N VAL A 59 -25.59 -2.40 -11.40
CA VAL A 59 -24.17 -2.24 -11.07
C VAL A 59 -23.37 -1.78 -12.28
N LEU A 60 -23.62 -2.35 -13.46
CA LEU A 60 -22.93 -1.97 -14.71
C LEU A 60 -23.32 -0.56 -15.17
N GLU A 61 -24.59 -0.20 -15.09
CA GLU A 61 -25.09 1.14 -15.44
C GLU A 61 -24.51 2.21 -14.50
N ASN A 62 -24.42 1.92 -13.20
CA ASN A 62 -23.79 2.79 -12.22
C ASN A 62 -22.28 2.92 -12.45
N TYR A 63 -21.60 1.83 -12.81
CA TYR A 63 -20.18 1.88 -13.19
C TYR A 63 -19.95 2.72 -14.45
N GLU A 64 -20.83 2.63 -15.46
CA GLU A 64 -20.78 3.48 -16.64
C GLU A 64 -20.97 4.97 -16.28
N ASN A 65 -21.94 5.27 -15.41
CA ASN A 65 -22.18 6.63 -14.92
C ASN A 65 -20.97 7.17 -14.14
N PHE A 66 -20.34 6.33 -13.32
CA PHE A 66 -19.08 6.67 -12.64
C PHE A 66 -17.99 7.05 -13.65
N LEU A 67 -17.75 6.22 -14.68
CA LEU A 67 -16.74 6.49 -15.70
C LEU A 67 -17.02 7.80 -16.45
N LYS A 68 -18.29 8.10 -16.76
CA LYS A 68 -18.71 9.34 -17.41
C LYS A 68 -18.52 10.58 -16.52
N SER A 69 -18.56 10.41 -15.20
CA SER A 69 -18.40 11.50 -14.23
C SER A 69 -16.96 11.96 -14.02
N LEU A 70 -15.97 11.29 -14.63
CA LEU A 70 -14.55 11.58 -14.43
C LEU A 70 -14.09 12.70 -15.36
N ASP A 71 -13.56 13.79 -14.78
CA ASP A 71 -13.06 14.94 -15.55
C ASP A 71 -11.75 14.64 -16.30
N LYS A 72 -10.96 13.71 -15.79
CA LYS A 72 -9.67 13.29 -16.37
C LYS A 72 -9.48 11.80 -16.15
N SER A 73 -8.79 11.14 -17.09
CA SER A 73 -8.54 9.71 -17.03
C SER A 73 -7.87 9.29 -15.70
N ILE A 74 -8.25 8.10 -15.26
CA ILE A 74 -7.68 7.40 -14.12
C ILE A 74 -7.14 6.06 -14.61
N GLN A 75 -6.20 5.48 -13.88
CA GLN A 75 -5.69 4.15 -14.18
C GLN A 75 -6.19 3.15 -13.14
N ILE A 76 -6.79 2.06 -13.59
CA ILE A 76 -7.27 0.97 -12.72
C ILE A 76 -6.32 -0.22 -12.87
N CYS A 77 -5.72 -0.64 -11.77
CA CYS A 77 -4.74 -1.73 -11.72
C CYS A 77 -5.22 -2.82 -10.77
N ARG A 78 -4.92 -4.09 -11.11
CA ARG A 78 -5.15 -5.23 -10.23
C ARG A 78 -3.81 -5.84 -9.85
N VAL A 79 -3.52 -5.91 -8.57
CA VAL A 79 -2.23 -6.37 -8.04
C VAL A 79 -2.44 -7.55 -7.10
N SER A 80 -1.59 -8.56 -7.22
CA SER A 80 -1.55 -9.71 -6.31
C SER A 80 -0.71 -9.36 -5.08
N ILE A 81 -1.29 -9.45 -3.89
CA ILE A 81 -0.63 -9.16 -2.61
C ILE A 81 -0.62 -10.43 -1.76
N PRO A 82 0.51 -10.79 -1.14
CA PRO A 82 0.51 -11.83 -0.11
C PRO A 82 -0.41 -11.42 1.04
N VAL A 83 -1.23 -12.36 1.52
CA VAL A 83 -2.11 -12.11 2.65
C VAL A 83 -1.28 -12.12 3.94
N ASN A 84 -1.42 -11.07 4.74
CA ASN A 84 -0.87 -11.03 6.09
C ASN A 84 -1.98 -11.47 7.07
N LEU A 85 -1.77 -12.57 7.79
CA LEU A 85 -2.69 -13.09 8.81
C LEU A 85 -2.32 -12.65 10.23
N THR A 86 -1.28 -11.85 10.42
CA THR A 86 -0.77 -11.47 11.75
C THR A 86 -1.86 -10.84 12.63
N ASP A 87 -2.64 -9.88 12.11
CA ASP A 87 -3.71 -9.24 12.88
C ASP A 87 -4.81 -10.23 13.27
N TYR A 88 -5.17 -11.13 12.34
CA TYR A 88 -6.15 -12.18 12.57
C TYR A 88 -5.67 -13.14 13.66
N ILE A 89 -4.41 -13.58 13.59
CA ILE A 89 -3.77 -14.43 14.59
C ILE A 89 -3.72 -13.73 15.95
N ASN A 90 -3.36 -12.44 15.98
CA ASN A 90 -3.30 -11.65 17.21
C ASN A 90 -4.67 -11.51 17.87
N HIS A 91 -5.74 -11.31 17.09
CA HIS A 91 -7.10 -11.33 17.61
C HIS A 91 -7.45 -12.66 18.30
N PHE A 92 -7.03 -13.82 17.77
CA PHE A 92 -7.23 -15.09 18.47
C PHE A 92 -6.36 -15.24 19.71
N LYS A 93 -5.14 -14.68 19.71
CA LYS A 93 -4.27 -14.69 20.90
C LYS A 93 -4.86 -13.86 22.03
N GLU A 94 -5.38 -12.67 21.76
CA GLU A 94 -6.05 -11.83 22.76
C GLU A 94 -7.25 -12.57 23.38
N ASN A 95 -8.06 -13.19 22.53
CA ASN A 95 -9.17 -14.01 22.97
C ASN A 95 -8.71 -15.25 23.76
N TYR A 96 -7.57 -15.85 23.44
CA TYR A 96 -7.05 -17.01 24.18
C TYR A 96 -6.83 -16.71 25.66
N PHE A 97 -6.35 -15.49 25.99
CA PHE A 97 -6.14 -15.08 27.38
C PHE A 97 -7.44 -14.77 28.15
N SER A 98 -8.53 -14.43 27.45
CA SER A 98 -9.82 -14.12 28.10
C SER A 98 -10.67 -15.36 28.44
N HIS A 99 -10.42 -16.50 27.78
CA HIS A 99 -11.24 -17.71 27.97
C HIS A 99 -10.86 -18.51 29.22
N THR A 100 -11.80 -18.68 30.16
CA THR A 100 -11.62 -19.53 31.34
C THR A 100 -11.71 -21.04 31.02
N ASN A 101 -12.50 -21.44 30.02
CA ASN A 101 -12.72 -22.85 29.65
C ASN A 101 -11.49 -23.48 28.96
N LYS A 102 -10.98 -24.58 29.52
CA LYS A 102 -9.80 -25.32 29.03
C LYS A 102 -9.96 -25.88 27.62
N TYR A 103 -11.15 -26.37 27.25
CA TYR A 103 -11.37 -26.97 25.93
C TYR A 103 -11.38 -25.92 24.82
N LYS A 104 -11.98 -24.75 25.09
CA LYS A 104 -11.98 -23.61 24.15
C LYS A 104 -10.57 -23.09 23.90
N ARG A 105 -9.76 -22.98 24.96
CA ARG A 105 -8.34 -22.60 24.85
C ARG A 105 -7.56 -23.55 23.95
N LYS A 106 -7.68 -24.86 24.16
CA LYS A 106 -7.01 -25.88 23.33
C LYS A 106 -7.43 -25.81 21.86
N MET A 107 -8.71 -25.55 21.59
CA MET A 107 -9.22 -25.40 20.22
C MET A 107 -8.67 -24.13 19.54
N GLN A 108 -8.62 -23.00 20.25
CA GLN A 108 -8.02 -21.78 19.75
C GLN A 108 -6.51 -21.91 19.51
N GLU A 109 -5.78 -22.57 20.40
CA GLU A 109 -4.35 -22.85 20.23
C GLU A 109 -4.09 -23.67 18.95
N SER A 110 -4.86 -24.73 18.73
CA SER A 110 -4.79 -25.52 17.49
C SER A 110 -5.10 -24.69 16.25
N TYR A 111 -6.05 -23.75 16.35
CA TYR A 111 -6.41 -22.89 15.23
C TYR A 111 -5.34 -21.84 14.93
N ILE A 112 -4.74 -21.24 15.96
CA ILE A 112 -3.60 -20.32 15.83
C ILE A 112 -2.43 -21.04 15.16
N TRP A 113 -2.12 -22.26 15.59
CA TRP A 113 -1.08 -23.07 14.98
C TRP A 113 -1.37 -23.36 13.50
N TYR A 114 -2.61 -23.75 13.18
CA TYR A 114 -3.05 -23.96 11.80
C TYR A 114 -2.94 -22.69 10.94
N ALA A 115 -3.40 -21.55 11.45
CA ALA A 115 -3.34 -20.27 10.74
C ALA A 115 -1.89 -19.81 10.51
N LYS A 116 -0.99 -20.04 11.47
CA LYS A 116 0.45 -19.79 11.32
C LYS A 116 1.05 -20.64 10.20
N ASN A 117 0.75 -21.94 10.17
CA ASN A 117 1.26 -22.81 9.09
C ASN A 117 0.78 -22.34 7.71
N ILE A 118 -0.48 -21.89 7.57
CA ILE A 118 -0.96 -21.32 6.30
C ILE A 118 -0.18 -20.05 5.93
N GLN A 119 0.16 -19.21 6.90
CA GLN A 119 0.96 -18.00 6.67
C GLN A 119 2.40 -18.36 6.26
N ASP A 120 2.98 -19.40 6.87
CA ASP A 120 4.33 -19.89 6.59
C ASP A 120 4.44 -20.60 5.23
N ASP A 121 3.37 -21.26 4.79
CA ASP A 121 3.26 -21.86 3.45
C ASP A 121 3.25 -20.79 2.35
N LYS A 122 2.99 -19.51 2.68
CA LYS A 122 3.11 -18.30 1.81
C LYS A 122 2.35 -18.32 0.47
N ASP A 123 1.63 -19.39 0.17
CA ASP A 123 0.86 -19.55 -1.07
C ASP A 123 -0.42 -18.69 -1.12
N MET A 124 -0.79 -18.05 -0.01
CA MET A 124 -2.04 -17.29 0.07
C MET A 124 -1.91 -15.86 -0.46
N ILE A 125 -2.53 -15.63 -1.63
CA ILE A 125 -2.51 -14.35 -2.34
C ILE A 125 -3.93 -13.76 -2.41
N ARG A 126 -4.06 -12.46 -2.13
CA ARG A 126 -5.27 -11.67 -2.41
C ARG A 126 -5.06 -10.74 -3.60
N ARG A 127 -6.13 -10.41 -4.32
CA ARG A 127 -6.12 -9.44 -5.42
C ARG A 127 -6.61 -8.08 -4.93
N ALA A 128 -5.71 -7.11 -4.84
CA ALA A 128 -6.07 -5.72 -4.62
C ALA A 128 -6.43 -5.02 -5.92
N ARG A 129 -7.30 -4.01 -5.80
CA ARG A 129 -7.77 -3.18 -6.92
C ARG A 129 -7.40 -1.75 -6.58
N LEU A 130 -6.45 -1.22 -7.34
CA LEU A 130 -5.87 0.09 -7.12
C LEU A 130 -6.37 1.05 -8.19
N VAL A 131 -6.78 2.24 -7.77
CA VAL A 131 -7.09 3.36 -8.65
C VAL A 131 -5.97 4.38 -8.50
N VAL A 132 -5.24 4.60 -9.59
CA VAL A 132 -4.08 5.49 -9.64
C VAL A 132 -4.52 6.81 -10.30
N ILE A 133 -4.26 7.90 -9.59
CA ILE A 133 -4.63 9.26 -9.98
C ILE A 133 -3.34 10.10 -10.03
N ASP A 134 -3.11 10.78 -11.15
CA ASP A 134 -1.92 11.59 -11.37
C ASP A 134 -2.22 13.04 -11.74
N GLU A 135 -1.32 13.93 -11.30
CA GLU A 135 -1.23 15.32 -11.77
C GLU A 135 0.22 15.68 -12.08
N SER A 136 0.42 16.34 -13.22
CA SER A 136 1.72 16.82 -13.69
C SER A 136 2.01 18.24 -13.19
N PHE A 137 3.28 18.55 -12.94
CA PHE A 137 3.75 19.88 -12.58
C PHE A 137 5.02 20.25 -13.36
N SER A 138 5.31 21.55 -13.48
CA SER A 138 6.53 22.05 -14.14
C SER A 138 7.49 22.69 -13.14
N ASP A 139 6.98 23.60 -12.31
CA ASP A 139 7.77 24.39 -11.35
C ASP A 139 7.48 24.01 -9.89
N GLU A 140 8.40 24.34 -8.97
CA GLU A 140 8.25 24.04 -7.54
C GLU A 140 7.03 24.75 -6.91
N LYS A 141 6.67 25.95 -7.42
CA LYS A 141 5.43 26.64 -7.00
C LYS A 141 4.19 25.91 -7.52
N SER A 142 4.24 25.41 -8.75
CA SER A 142 3.15 24.64 -9.35
C SER A 142 3.00 23.25 -8.71
N LYS A 143 4.06 22.73 -8.08
CA LYS A 143 4.03 21.46 -7.35
C LYS A 143 3.08 21.52 -6.15
N GLU A 144 3.13 22.58 -5.36
CA GLU A 144 2.20 22.75 -4.22
C GLU A 144 0.74 22.84 -4.69
N GLU A 145 0.49 23.54 -5.79
CA GLU A 145 -0.84 23.64 -6.39
C GLU A 145 -1.31 22.28 -6.94
N ALA A 146 -0.43 21.55 -7.62
CA ALA A 146 -0.71 20.21 -8.12
C ALA A 146 -1.05 19.23 -6.97
N ILE A 147 -0.33 19.30 -5.85
CA ILE A 147 -0.63 18.50 -4.65
C ILE A 147 -2.04 18.83 -4.11
N LYS A 148 -2.39 20.12 -4.00
CA LYS A 148 -3.72 20.54 -3.53
C LYS A 148 -4.83 20.03 -4.47
N LYS A 149 -4.63 20.21 -5.78
CA LYS A 149 -5.56 19.75 -6.82
C LYS A 149 -5.73 18.23 -6.77
N LEU A 150 -4.62 17.50 -6.63
CA LEU A 150 -4.64 16.04 -6.53
C LEU A 150 -5.40 15.56 -5.29
N ARG A 151 -5.23 16.22 -4.13
CA ARG A 151 -6.00 15.88 -2.91
C ARG A 151 -7.49 16.06 -3.12
N HIS A 152 -7.91 17.21 -3.65
CA HIS A 152 -9.32 17.47 -3.91
C HIS A 152 -9.90 16.42 -4.87
N ARG A 153 -9.23 16.20 -6.00
CA ARG A 153 -9.63 15.21 -6.99
C ARG A 153 -9.68 13.79 -6.43
N THR A 154 -8.75 13.43 -5.56
CA THR A 154 -8.74 12.12 -4.88
C THR A 154 -9.94 11.97 -3.96
N SER A 155 -10.26 13.00 -3.16
CA SER A 155 -11.44 13.02 -2.30
C SER A 155 -12.73 12.91 -3.11
N ASP A 156 -12.82 13.63 -4.23
CA ASP A 156 -14.02 13.60 -5.08
C ASP A 156 -14.21 12.21 -5.71
N ILE A 157 -13.13 11.60 -6.22
CA ILE A 157 -13.17 10.24 -6.77
C ILE A 157 -13.52 9.23 -5.68
N ARG A 158 -13.00 9.39 -4.47
CA ARG A 158 -13.32 8.53 -3.33
C ARG A 158 -14.83 8.55 -3.05
N VAL A 159 -15.42 9.74 -2.93
CA VAL A 159 -16.88 9.88 -2.71
C VAL A 159 -17.66 9.27 -3.87
N LYS A 160 -17.27 9.56 -5.12
CA LYS A 160 -17.91 8.97 -6.32
C LYS A 160 -17.86 7.44 -6.34
N ILE A 161 -16.78 6.83 -5.84
CA ILE A 161 -16.66 5.36 -5.72
C ILE A 161 -17.58 4.82 -4.63
N GLU A 162 -17.62 5.47 -3.47
CA GLU A 162 -18.45 5.06 -2.32
C GLU A 162 -19.95 5.21 -2.62
N GLU A 163 -20.35 6.22 -3.39
CA GLU A 163 -21.73 6.49 -3.79
C GLU A 163 -22.17 5.69 -5.03
N MET A 164 -21.25 5.02 -5.71
CA MET A 164 -21.53 4.29 -6.96
C MET A 164 -22.57 3.18 -6.76
N LEU A 165 -22.53 2.50 -5.62
CA LEU A 165 -23.41 1.37 -5.31
C LEU A 165 -24.17 1.61 -4.01
N GLN A 166 -25.49 1.44 -4.05
CA GLN A 166 -26.35 1.62 -2.86
C GLN A 166 -26.20 0.47 -1.86
N SER A 167 -26.22 -0.77 -2.37
CA SER A 167 -26.01 -1.99 -1.62
C SER A 167 -25.54 -3.09 -2.58
N PRO A 168 -24.39 -3.74 -2.35
CA PRO A 168 -23.41 -3.52 -1.29
C PRO A 168 -22.53 -2.27 -1.52
N LYS A 169 -22.08 -1.64 -0.42
CA LYS A 169 -21.23 -0.45 -0.49
C LYS A 169 -19.80 -0.79 -0.89
N LEU A 170 -19.22 0.04 -1.73
CA LEU A 170 -17.79 0.02 -2.01
C LEU A 170 -17.07 0.94 -1.04
N GLU A 171 -16.05 0.41 -0.39
CA GLU A 171 -15.09 1.19 0.40
C GLU A 171 -13.87 1.55 -0.46
N ALA A 172 -13.43 2.80 -0.36
CA ALA A 172 -12.21 3.31 -0.98
C ALA A 172 -11.31 3.96 0.08
N THR A 173 -10.13 3.36 0.29
CA THR A 173 -9.13 3.84 1.25
C THR A 173 -7.93 4.43 0.55
N GLU A 174 -7.38 5.53 1.08
CA GLU A 174 -6.13 6.11 0.57
C GLU A 174 -4.94 5.28 1.09
N LEU A 175 -3.95 5.02 0.24
CA LEU A 175 -2.78 4.26 0.65
C LEU A 175 -1.81 5.10 1.47
N THR A 176 -1.33 4.52 2.59
CA THR A 176 -0.32 5.17 3.43
C THR A 176 1.07 5.13 2.78
N ASN A 177 2.00 5.95 3.29
CA ASN A 177 3.39 5.92 2.80
C ASN A 177 4.04 4.53 2.91
N GLU A 178 3.71 3.78 3.96
CA GLU A 178 4.26 2.44 4.21
C GLU A 178 3.68 1.44 3.23
N GLU A 179 2.37 1.50 3.00
CA GLU A 179 1.72 0.66 2.00
C GLU A 179 2.26 0.95 0.60
N LEU A 180 2.44 2.22 0.23
CA LEU A 180 3.03 2.62 -1.04
C LEU A 180 4.45 2.07 -1.22
N LYS A 181 5.29 2.14 -0.18
CA LYS A 181 6.63 1.53 -0.20
C LYS A 181 6.54 0.02 -0.41
N ARG A 182 5.65 -0.66 0.32
CA ARG A 182 5.43 -2.11 0.19
C ARG A 182 4.98 -2.49 -1.22
N TYR A 183 4.06 -1.73 -1.83
CA TYR A 183 3.61 -1.96 -3.20
C TYR A 183 4.73 -1.79 -4.22
N ILE A 184 5.55 -0.75 -4.06
CA ILE A 184 6.70 -0.52 -4.94
C ILE A 184 7.70 -1.67 -4.78
N HIS A 185 8.02 -2.06 -3.54
CA HIS A 185 8.92 -3.18 -3.26
C HIS A 185 8.40 -4.48 -3.91
N MET A 186 7.12 -4.81 -3.74
CA MET A 186 6.51 -5.97 -4.39
C MET A 186 6.50 -5.90 -5.92
N SER A 187 6.42 -4.70 -6.50
CA SER A 187 6.42 -4.52 -7.94
C SER A 187 7.81 -4.79 -8.55
N PHE A 188 8.87 -4.55 -7.78
CA PHE A 188 10.24 -4.81 -8.20
C PHE A 188 10.71 -6.22 -7.86
N ASP A 189 10.43 -6.68 -6.65
CA ASP A 189 10.90 -7.96 -6.15
C ASP A 189 9.82 -8.64 -5.30
N TYR A 190 8.97 -9.39 -6.00
CA TYR A 190 7.84 -10.07 -5.38
C TYR A 190 8.29 -11.15 -4.39
N GLU A 191 9.32 -11.93 -4.74
CA GLU A 191 9.85 -13.03 -3.93
C GLU A 191 10.46 -12.50 -2.63
N ASN A 192 11.35 -11.50 -2.71
CA ASN A 192 11.93 -10.91 -1.50
C ASN A 192 10.90 -10.12 -0.69
N ALA A 193 9.89 -9.51 -1.32
CA ALA A 193 8.79 -8.86 -0.58
C ALA A 193 7.93 -9.85 0.23
N GLN A 194 7.81 -11.10 -0.23
CA GLN A 194 7.13 -12.17 0.52
C GLN A 194 7.99 -12.72 1.66
N ILE A 195 9.31 -12.79 1.47
CA ILE A 195 10.24 -13.29 2.50
C ILE A 195 10.44 -12.24 3.59
N ASN A 196 10.80 -11.03 3.17
CA ASN A 196 10.93 -9.86 4.01
C ASN A 196 9.70 -9.00 3.74
N ASN A 197 8.57 -9.31 4.38
CA ASN A 197 7.62 -8.24 4.63
C ASN A 197 8.45 -7.16 5.33
N MET A 198 8.47 -5.94 4.80
CA MET A 198 9.05 -4.81 5.52
C MET A 198 8.31 -4.78 6.86
N GLU A 199 8.88 -5.41 7.87
CA GLU A 199 8.42 -5.27 9.23
C GLU A 199 8.47 -3.76 9.49
N GLU A 200 7.63 -3.28 10.38
CA GLU A 200 7.92 -2.02 11.04
C GLU A 200 9.29 -2.19 11.70
N GLU A 201 10.38 -2.02 10.95
CA GLU A 201 11.62 -1.56 11.52
C GLU A 201 11.18 -0.26 12.18
N LEU A 202 10.94 -0.35 13.50
CA LEU A 202 11.13 0.74 14.43
C LEU A 202 12.47 1.32 14.03
N SER A 203 12.43 2.31 13.13
CA SER A 203 13.62 2.95 12.64
C SER A 203 14.11 3.71 13.85
N LEU A 204 14.96 3.06 14.64
CA LEU A 204 15.59 3.70 15.76
C LEU A 204 16.25 4.92 15.15
N PRO A 205 15.94 6.15 15.61
CA PRO A 205 16.65 7.32 15.14
C PRO A 205 18.13 6.98 15.29
N TYR A 206 18.91 7.13 14.22
CA TYR A 206 20.32 6.75 14.22
C TYR A 206 21.03 7.55 15.32
N GLN A 207 21.16 6.96 16.51
CA GLN A 207 21.75 7.60 17.66
C GLN A 207 23.24 7.28 17.63
N ILE A 208 24.03 8.31 17.37
CA ILE A 208 25.49 8.23 17.47
C ILE A 208 25.85 8.07 18.95
N GLY A 209 26.18 6.85 19.36
CA GLY A 209 26.70 6.53 20.69
C GLY A 209 26.01 5.35 21.37
N THR A 210 26.82 4.46 21.95
CA THR A 210 26.38 3.21 22.62
C THR A 210 25.42 3.43 23.80
N ARG A 211 25.46 4.60 24.43
CA ARG A 211 24.72 4.90 25.66
C ARG A 211 23.24 5.23 25.42
N GLY A 212 22.90 5.88 24.31
CA GLY A 212 21.51 6.21 23.95
C GLY A 212 20.74 4.99 23.40
N LEU A 213 21.45 4.09 22.72
CA LEU A 213 20.89 2.83 22.22
C LEU A 213 20.40 1.92 23.35
N LEU A 214 21.18 1.77 24.43
CA LEU A 214 20.79 0.96 25.59
C LEU A 214 19.53 1.50 26.28
N GLU A 215 19.46 2.82 26.49
CA GLU A 215 18.30 3.46 27.14
C GLU A 215 17.03 3.35 26.28
N SER A 216 17.19 3.43 24.96
CA SER A 216 16.09 3.24 23.99
C SER A 216 15.59 1.80 23.97
N VAL A 217 16.51 0.82 24.01
CA VAL A 217 16.17 -0.62 24.10
C VAL A 217 15.47 -0.95 25.42
N GLU A 218 15.90 -0.37 26.55
CA GLU A 218 15.26 -0.58 27.85
C GLU A 218 13.84 0.00 27.90
N LYS A 219 13.62 1.19 27.33
CA LYS A 219 12.26 1.76 27.19
C LYS A 219 11.35 0.89 26.33
N LEU A 220 11.84 0.37 25.22
CA LEU A 220 11.05 -0.48 24.33
C LEU A 220 10.74 -1.86 24.93
N LYS A 221 11.64 -2.40 25.78
CA LYS A 221 11.35 -3.58 26.61
C LYS A 221 10.24 -3.30 27.62
N ALA A 222 10.22 -2.12 28.22
CA ALA A 222 9.16 -1.71 29.14
C ALA A 222 7.80 -1.51 28.43
N GLU A 223 7.81 -1.15 27.15
CA GLU A 223 6.62 -1.03 26.29
C GLU A 223 6.15 -2.35 25.67
N GLY A 224 6.85 -3.47 25.90
CA GLY A 224 6.45 -4.80 25.41
C GLY A 224 6.63 -5.02 23.90
N LYS A 225 7.34 -4.13 23.20
CA LYS A 225 7.55 -4.19 21.74
C LYS A 225 8.76 -5.03 21.29
N LEU A 226 9.53 -5.54 22.24
CA LEU A 226 10.72 -6.38 22.02
C LEU A 226 10.65 -7.61 22.94
N GLU A 227 9.83 -8.59 22.58
CA GLU A 227 9.94 -9.94 23.11
C GLU A 227 10.53 -10.85 22.04
N TYR A 228 11.69 -11.45 22.33
CA TYR A 228 12.23 -12.55 21.52
C TYR A 228 11.42 -13.80 21.83
N TYR A 229 10.50 -14.18 20.95
CA TYR A 229 10.08 -15.57 20.70
C TYR A 229 9.52 -15.72 19.27
#